data_AF-A0A9D5YZW9-F1
#
_entry.id   AF-A0A9D5YZW9-F1
#
_cell.length_a   1.000
_cell.length_b   1.000
_cell.length_c   1.000
_cell.angle_alpha   90.00
_cell.angle_beta   90.00
_cell.angle_gamma   90.00
#
_symmetry.space_group_name_H-M   'P 1'
#
loop_
_entity.id
_entity.type
_entity.pdbx_description
1 polymer ?
#
loop_
_entity_poly.entity_id
_entity_poly.type
_entity_poly.pdbx_seq_one_letter_code
_entity_poly.pdbx_strand_id
1 'polypeptide(L)'
;MTEPLINPSPTPDGVDSTPVVVPDDLSGLTEGLGRAWRRRPAEIVDVPEARRWFYEGRHPTWVLEEYERRHNMEISHRFWESWIIDMGLVRRNVRNEALIPWRVLERHRWDEPIQMLRLEAWRRAGLEMDEVHLAQNDAWRDRLLREDVVVEYRPELARDAFGYVARRPGIDIGLVREPDTTDGAPGVR
;
A
#
# COMPACT_ATOMS: atom_id res chain seq x y z
N MET A 1 -46.74 33.52 -10.15
CA MET A 1 -45.38 33.79 -10.68
C MET A 1 -44.45 33.51 -9.52
N THR A 2 -43.72 32.40 -9.59
CA THR A 2 -43.03 31.79 -8.45
C THR A 2 -41.53 31.78 -8.75
N GLU A 3 -40.75 32.53 -7.97
CA GLU A 3 -39.29 32.54 -8.04
C GLU A 3 -38.71 31.23 -7.47
N PRO A 4 -37.61 30.69 -8.03
CA PRO A 4 -36.92 29.55 -7.43
C PRO A 4 -35.90 30.02 -6.36
N LEU A 5 -36.02 29.47 -5.15
CA LEU A 5 -34.98 29.54 -4.12
C LEU A 5 -33.73 28.75 -4.57
N ILE A 6 -32.62 29.45 -4.69
CA ILE A 6 -31.28 28.86 -4.79
C ILE A 6 -30.77 28.66 -3.36
N ASN A 7 -30.65 27.41 -2.91
CA ASN A 7 -29.93 27.06 -1.69
C ASN A 7 -28.41 27.06 -1.98
N PRO A 8 -27.58 27.80 -1.24
CA PRO A 8 -26.13 27.66 -1.34
C PRO A 8 -25.67 26.37 -0.64
N SER A 9 -24.81 25.61 -1.33
CA SER A 9 -24.10 24.45 -0.77
C SER A 9 -23.26 24.83 0.46
N PRO A 10 -23.15 23.97 1.48
CA PRO A 10 -22.20 24.18 2.57
C PRO A 10 -20.77 23.88 2.11
N THR A 11 -19.89 24.85 2.32
CA THR A 11 -18.43 24.69 2.30
C THR A 11 -18.00 23.76 3.44
N PRO A 12 -17.11 22.79 3.22
CA PRO A 12 -16.48 22.05 4.32
C PRO A 12 -15.32 22.87 4.89
N ASP A 13 -15.56 23.57 5.99
CA ASP A 13 -14.52 24.07 6.87
C ASP A 13 -14.01 22.92 7.77
N GLY A 14 -12.68 22.78 7.86
CA GLY A 14 -12.04 22.25 9.07
C GLY A 14 -11.58 20.78 9.06
N VAL A 15 -10.80 20.35 8.07
CA VAL A 15 -9.76 19.33 8.31
C VAL A 15 -8.44 20.05 8.52
N ASP A 16 -8.03 20.08 9.79
CA ASP A 16 -6.71 20.51 10.24
C ASP A 16 -5.65 19.64 9.56
N SER A 17 -5.16 20.11 8.42
CA SER A 17 -4.07 19.51 7.68
C SER A 17 -2.79 19.87 8.40
N THR A 18 -2.44 19.12 9.44
CA THR A 18 -1.09 19.18 9.97
C THR A 18 -0.15 18.76 8.83
N PRO A 19 0.77 19.63 8.38
CA PRO A 19 1.73 19.24 7.36
C PRO A 19 2.57 18.11 7.96
N VAL A 20 2.52 16.93 7.32
CA VAL A 20 3.53 15.89 7.55
C VAL A 20 4.84 16.52 7.11
N VAL A 21 5.64 16.92 8.09
CA VAL A 21 7.00 17.44 7.87
C VAL A 21 7.80 16.29 7.29
N VAL A 22 7.96 16.31 5.97
CA VAL A 22 8.93 15.45 5.29
C VAL A 22 10.30 16.07 5.58
N PRO A 23 11.24 15.35 6.23
CA PRO A 23 12.56 15.90 6.47
C PRO A 23 13.25 16.21 5.14
N ASP A 24 13.73 17.46 5.03
CA ASP A 24 14.32 18.07 3.84
C ASP A 24 15.72 17.51 3.51
N ASP A 25 16.29 16.71 4.42
CA ASP A 25 17.62 16.11 4.29
C ASP A 25 17.55 14.58 4.40
N LEU A 26 17.48 13.93 3.23
CA LEU A 26 17.56 12.47 3.08
C LEU A 26 18.98 12.00 2.69
N SER A 27 19.99 12.88 2.75
CA SER A 27 21.35 12.61 2.30
C SER A 27 22.04 11.49 3.09
N GLY A 28 21.67 11.32 4.37
CA GLY A 28 22.24 10.33 5.29
C GLY A 28 21.76 8.88 5.11
N LEU A 29 20.68 8.64 4.36
CA LEU A 29 20.12 7.28 4.16
C LEU A 29 20.83 6.48 3.04
N THR A 30 21.87 7.05 2.43
CA THR A 30 22.53 6.49 1.24
C THR A 30 23.78 5.66 1.52
N GLU A 31 24.30 5.65 2.76
CA GLU A 31 25.58 5.00 3.08
C GLU A 31 25.50 3.47 3.33
N GLY A 32 24.29 2.92 3.54
CA GLY A 32 24.10 1.48 3.78
C GLY A 32 23.68 0.65 2.55
N LEU A 33 23.33 1.29 1.44
CA LEU A 33 22.66 0.64 0.32
C LEU A 33 23.66 0.21 -0.76
N GLY A 34 23.69 -1.10 -1.05
CA GLY A 34 24.70 -1.77 -1.89
C GLY A 34 24.94 -1.14 -3.27
N ARG A 35 26.05 -1.50 -3.91
CA ARG A 35 26.58 -0.91 -5.17
C ARG A 35 25.62 -0.83 -6.38
N ALA A 36 24.43 -1.41 -6.32
CA ALA A 36 23.40 -1.33 -7.36
C ALA A 36 22.66 0.03 -7.41
N TRP A 37 22.53 0.74 -6.29
CA TRP A 37 21.72 1.98 -6.18
C TRP A 37 22.33 3.22 -6.87
N ARG A 38 23.62 3.16 -7.27
CA ARG A 38 24.31 4.30 -7.90
C ARG A 38 24.13 4.42 -9.41
N ARG A 39 23.47 3.45 -10.07
CA ARG A 39 23.15 3.55 -11.50
C ARG A 39 21.64 3.66 -11.64
N ARG A 40 21.15 4.87 -11.97
CA ARG A 40 19.77 5.22 -12.45
C ARG A 40 18.86 6.13 -11.59
N PRO A 41 19.37 7.05 -10.74
CA PRO A 41 18.59 8.23 -10.33
C PRO A 41 18.70 9.41 -11.30
N ALA A 42 19.67 9.42 -12.24
CA ALA A 42 19.89 10.56 -13.14
C ALA A 42 18.76 10.80 -14.17
N GLU A 43 17.89 9.82 -14.38
CA GLU A 43 16.78 9.88 -15.36
C GLU A 43 15.43 10.23 -14.72
N ILE A 44 15.32 10.21 -13.39
CA ILE A 44 14.07 10.51 -12.66
C ILE A 44 14.23 11.85 -11.96
N VAL A 45 13.41 12.83 -12.33
CA VAL A 45 13.45 14.19 -11.77
C VAL A 45 12.97 14.20 -10.32
N ASP A 46 11.83 13.56 -10.06
CA ASP A 46 11.19 13.51 -8.74
C ASP A 46 11.00 12.05 -8.29
N VAL A 47 12.07 11.52 -7.71
CA VAL A 47 12.11 10.15 -7.16
C VAL A 47 11.04 9.95 -6.07
N PRO A 48 10.87 10.84 -5.08
CA PRO A 48 9.79 10.72 -4.09
C PRO A 48 8.39 10.65 -4.69
N GLU A 49 8.08 11.48 -5.68
CA GLU A 49 6.77 11.50 -6.34
C GLU A 49 6.51 10.21 -7.12
N ALA A 50 7.48 9.76 -7.92
CA ALA A 50 7.37 8.50 -8.66
C ALA A 50 7.15 7.32 -7.70
N ARG A 51 7.87 7.33 -6.58
CA ARG A 51 7.76 6.33 -5.51
C ARG A 51 6.36 6.33 -4.91
N ARG A 52 5.81 7.52 -4.60
CA ARG A 52 4.43 7.68 -4.11
C ARG A 52 3.42 7.08 -5.08
N TRP A 53 3.56 7.31 -6.39
CA TRP A 53 2.61 6.75 -7.36
C TRP A 53 2.63 5.23 -7.40
N PHE A 54 3.80 4.60 -7.32
CA PHE A 54 3.85 3.15 -7.22
C PHE A 54 3.29 2.62 -5.89
N TYR A 55 3.40 3.38 -4.79
CA TYR A 55 2.69 3.08 -3.54
C TYR A 55 1.18 3.23 -3.63
N GLU A 56 0.70 4.22 -4.36
CA GLU A 56 -0.72 4.39 -4.70
C GLU A 56 -1.25 3.31 -5.67
N GLY A 57 -0.40 2.37 -6.08
CA GLY A 57 -0.77 1.28 -6.96
C GLY A 57 -0.94 1.70 -8.42
N ARG A 58 -0.36 2.84 -8.81
CA ARG A 58 -0.37 3.29 -10.20
C ARG A 58 0.41 2.30 -11.06
N HIS A 59 -0.18 1.93 -12.18
CA HIS A 59 0.47 1.05 -13.15
C HIS A 59 1.64 1.77 -13.83
N PRO A 60 2.73 1.08 -14.21
CA PRO A 60 3.87 1.71 -14.90
C PRO A 60 3.49 2.51 -16.15
N THR A 61 2.46 2.09 -16.88
CA THR A 61 1.94 2.86 -18.03
C THR A 61 1.33 4.19 -17.62
N TRP A 62 0.60 4.24 -16.51
CA TRP A 62 0.05 5.49 -15.98
C TRP A 62 1.17 6.42 -15.49
N VAL A 63 2.17 5.85 -14.82
CA VAL A 63 3.33 6.63 -14.34
C VAL A 63 4.10 7.21 -15.51
N LEU A 64 4.26 6.48 -16.61
CA LEU A 64 4.88 6.95 -17.84
C LEU A 64 4.13 8.17 -18.40
N GLU A 65 2.82 8.06 -18.61
CA GLU A 65 1.98 9.16 -19.12
C GLU A 65 2.05 10.39 -18.21
N GLU A 66 2.00 10.19 -16.90
CA GLU A 66 2.02 11.28 -15.93
C GLU A 66 3.41 11.95 -15.82
N TYR A 67 4.50 11.17 -15.95
CA TYR A 67 5.86 11.71 -16.00
C TYR A 67 6.10 12.52 -17.26
N GLU A 68 5.65 12.02 -18.41
CA GLU A 68 5.72 12.74 -19.68
C GLU A 68 4.94 14.06 -19.57
N ARG A 69 3.73 14.03 -19.01
CA ARG A 69 2.89 15.22 -18.86
C ARG A 69 3.47 16.27 -17.92
N ARG A 70 4.05 15.88 -16.77
CA ARG A 70 4.54 16.82 -15.75
C ARG A 70 5.96 17.29 -15.98
N HIS A 71 6.82 16.37 -16.41
CA HIS A 71 8.27 16.59 -16.47
C HIS A 71 8.78 16.64 -17.92
N ASN A 72 7.90 16.42 -18.91
CA ASN A 72 8.25 16.38 -20.35
C ASN A 72 9.42 15.44 -20.64
N MET A 73 9.43 14.29 -19.97
CA MET A 73 10.45 13.26 -20.08
C MET A 73 9.84 11.94 -20.53
N GLU A 74 10.38 11.40 -21.61
CA GLU A 74 10.05 10.07 -22.10
C GLU A 74 10.95 9.05 -21.41
N ILE A 75 10.43 8.42 -20.36
CA ILE A 75 11.10 7.32 -19.67
C ILE A 75 10.47 6.01 -20.13
N SER A 76 11.28 5.08 -20.61
CA SER A 76 10.77 3.82 -21.16
C SER A 76 10.00 3.00 -20.12
N HIS A 77 8.95 2.30 -20.55
CA HIS A 77 8.20 1.38 -19.68
C HIS A 77 9.11 0.35 -18.97
N ARG A 78 10.09 -0.19 -19.69
CA ARG A 78 11.07 -1.16 -19.18
C ARG A 78 11.96 -0.56 -18.09
N PHE A 79 12.27 0.74 -18.18
CA PHE A 79 12.97 1.44 -17.11
C PHE A 79 12.13 1.44 -15.85
N TRP A 80 10.86 1.84 -15.93
CA TRP A 80 9.96 1.83 -14.78
C TRP A 80 9.81 0.43 -14.18
N GLU A 81 9.64 -0.61 -14.99
CA GLU A 81 9.60 -2.01 -14.50
C GLU A 81 10.88 -2.41 -13.75
N SER A 82 12.06 -2.11 -14.31
CA SER A 82 13.35 -2.36 -13.64
C SER A 82 13.45 -1.56 -12.35
N TRP A 83 13.04 -0.29 -12.37
CA TRP A 83 13.13 0.60 -11.23
C TRP A 83 12.23 0.14 -10.08
N ILE A 84 11.02 -0.34 -10.36
CA ILE A 84 10.12 -0.91 -9.35
C ILE A 84 10.69 -2.22 -8.77
N ILE A 85 11.34 -3.05 -9.59
CA ILE A 85 12.08 -4.24 -9.10
C ILE A 85 13.25 -3.82 -8.21
N ASP A 86 14.04 -2.84 -8.64
CA ASP A 86 15.23 -2.35 -7.95
C ASP A 86 14.88 -1.67 -6.61
N MET A 87 13.74 -0.99 -6.53
CA MET A 87 13.18 -0.46 -5.28
C MET A 87 12.58 -1.54 -4.36
N GLY A 88 12.64 -2.82 -4.75
CA GLY A 88 12.01 -3.90 -4.03
C GLY A 88 10.48 -3.93 -4.15
N LEU A 89 9.85 -2.93 -4.79
CA LEU A 89 8.41 -2.83 -4.99
C LEU A 89 7.84 -3.96 -5.90
N VAL A 90 8.71 -4.65 -6.65
CA VAL A 90 8.37 -5.93 -7.29
C VAL A 90 9.29 -7.05 -6.83
N ARG A 91 8.94 -7.69 -5.71
CA ARG A 91 8.88 -9.16 -5.71
C ARG A 91 7.41 -9.57 -5.65
N ARG A 92 6.84 -9.75 -6.85
CA ARG A 92 5.49 -10.27 -7.14
C ARG A 92 5.10 -11.29 -6.06
N ASN A 93 4.17 -10.90 -5.20
CA ASN A 93 3.45 -11.76 -4.26
C ASN A 93 4.36 -12.82 -3.59
N VAL A 94 5.01 -12.49 -2.47
CA VAL A 94 5.23 -13.54 -1.47
C VAL A 94 3.83 -13.99 -1.06
N ARG A 95 3.33 -15.04 -1.71
CA ARG A 95 2.02 -15.62 -1.44
C ARG A 95 2.15 -16.29 -0.08
N ASN A 96 1.87 -15.51 0.96
CA ASN A 96 1.85 -15.99 2.32
C ASN A 96 0.39 -16.33 2.65
N GLU A 97 0.00 -17.58 2.39
CA GLU A 97 -1.38 -18.04 2.60
C GLU A 97 -1.82 -17.92 4.07
N ALA A 98 -0.87 -17.94 5.02
CA ALA A 98 -1.16 -17.74 6.43
C ALA A 98 -1.48 -16.27 6.78
N LEU A 99 -1.03 -15.30 5.97
CA LEU A 99 -1.31 -13.87 6.18
C LEU A 99 -2.38 -13.32 5.23
N ILE A 100 -2.56 -13.96 4.08
CA ILE A 100 -3.54 -13.55 3.09
C ILE A 100 -4.24 -14.84 2.63
N PRO A 101 -5.13 -15.41 3.46
CA PRO A 101 -5.82 -16.67 3.14
C PRO A 101 -6.90 -16.48 2.06
N TRP A 102 -7.30 -15.24 1.79
CA TRP A 102 -8.40 -14.93 0.89
C TRP A 102 -7.95 -14.74 -0.55
N ARG A 103 -8.85 -15.07 -1.49
CA ARG A 103 -8.72 -14.64 -2.88
C ARG A 103 -9.15 -13.18 -3.02
N VAL A 104 -8.21 -12.26 -2.81
CA VAL A 104 -8.46 -10.82 -2.91
C VAL A 104 -8.82 -10.43 -4.34
N LEU A 105 -9.97 -9.79 -4.51
CA LEU A 105 -10.45 -9.26 -5.78
C LEU A 105 -9.59 -8.09 -6.24
N GLU A 106 -9.42 -7.95 -7.57
CA GLU A 106 -8.54 -6.94 -8.17
C GLU A 106 -8.83 -5.52 -7.68
N ARG A 107 -10.11 -5.15 -7.53
CA ARG A 107 -10.53 -3.84 -7.05
C ARG A 107 -10.10 -3.52 -5.61
N HIS A 108 -9.81 -4.52 -4.77
CA HIS A 108 -9.40 -4.34 -3.37
C HIS A 108 -7.91 -4.56 -3.17
N ARG A 109 -7.15 -4.87 -4.25
CA ARG A 109 -5.73 -5.25 -4.13
C ARG A 109 -4.82 -4.13 -3.64
N TRP A 110 -5.34 -2.90 -3.60
CA TRP A 110 -4.64 -1.68 -3.24
C TRP A 110 -5.07 -1.10 -1.89
N ASP A 111 -6.01 -1.75 -1.21
CA ASP A 111 -6.49 -1.28 0.08
C ASP A 111 -5.35 -1.33 1.12
N GLU A 112 -5.32 -0.36 2.03
CA GLU A 112 -4.24 -0.24 3.02
C GLU A 112 -3.99 -1.53 3.82
N PRO A 113 -5.02 -2.27 4.29
CA PRO A 113 -4.78 -3.47 5.08
C PRO A 113 -4.06 -4.58 4.29
N ILE A 114 -4.36 -4.75 3.00
CA ILE A 114 -3.67 -5.76 2.18
C ILE A 114 -2.22 -5.36 1.88
N GLN A 115 -1.93 -4.06 1.77
CA GLN A 115 -0.55 -3.60 1.63
C GLN A 115 0.24 -3.87 2.91
N MET A 116 -0.33 -3.57 4.08
CA MET A 116 0.33 -3.84 5.36
C MET A 116 0.59 -5.33 5.60
N LEU A 117 -0.35 -6.20 5.18
CA LEU A 117 -0.17 -7.65 5.22
C LEU A 117 0.95 -8.14 4.29
N ARG A 118 1.12 -7.52 3.12
CA ARG A 118 2.24 -7.83 2.20
C ARG A 118 3.58 -7.40 2.78
N LEU A 119 3.65 -6.22 3.41
CA LEU A 119 4.86 -5.77 4.11
C LEU A 119 5.22 -6.73 5.25
N GLU A 120 4.24 -7.19 6.04
CA GLU A 120 4.47 -8.21 7.06
C GLU A 120 4.96 -9.53 6.44
N ALA A 121 4.41 -9.95 5.30
CA ALA A 121 4.85 -11.16 4.62
C ALA A 121 6.32 -11.06 4.16
N TRP A 122 6.75 -9.89 3.67
CA TRP A 122 8.15 -9.61 3.33
C TRP A 122 9.06 -9.62 4.55
N ARG A 123 8.64 -8.96 5.62
CA ARG A 123 9.36 -8.96 6.90
C ARG A 123 9.57 -10.38 7.42
N ARG A 124 8.52 -11.21 7.43
CA ARG A 124 8.61 -12.62 7.86
C ARG A 124 9.48 -13.47 6.95
N ALA A 125 9.59 -13.11 5.67
CA ALA A 125 10.49 -13.75 4.72
C ALA A 125 11.95 -13.27 4.84
N GLY A 126 12.25 -12.33 5.74
CA GLY A 126 13.60 -11.78 5.91
C GLY A 126 14.09 -10.96 4.72
N LEU A 127 13.16 -10.40 3.93
CA LEU A 127 13.51 -9.53 2.81
C LEU A 127 13.87 -8.14 3.32
N GLU A 128 14.82 -7.48 2.66
CA GLU A 128 15.16 -6.09 2.94
C GLU A 128 13.96 -5.19 2.64
N MET A 129 13.65 -4.31 3.59
CA MET A 129 12.61 -3.30 3.51
C MET A 129 13.24 -1.96 3.85
N ASP A 130 12.76 -0.88 3.23
CA ASP A 130 13.17 0.46 3.67
C ASP A 130 12.65 0.77 5.09
N GLU A 131 13.35 1.69 5.77
CA GLU A 131 13.04 2.06 7.15
C GLU A 131 11.62 2.64 7.30
N VAL A 132 11.11 3.31 6.26
CA VAL A 132 9.79 3.95 6.27
C VAL A 132 8.69 2.88 6.32
N HIS A 133 8.78 1.86 5.47
CA HIS A 133 7.84 0.73 5.47
C HIS A 133 7.93 -0.10 6.72
N LEU A 134 9.15 -0.30 7.24
CA LEU A 134 9.32 -1.03 8.49
C LEU A 134 8.62 -0.29 9.63
N ALA A 135 8.85 1.02 9.75
CA ALA A 135 8.18 1.86 10.75
C ALA A 135 6.66 1.89 10.56
N GLN A 136 6.16 1.98 9.32
CA GLN A 136 4.74 1.95 9.03
C GLN A 136 4.10 0.60 9.41
N ASN A 137 4.76 -0.51 9.07
CA ASN A 137 4.31 -1.85 9.42
C ASN A 137 4.36 -2.09 10.95
N ASP A 138 5.39 -1.60 11.64
CA ASP A 138 5.47 -1.66 13.11
C ASP A 138 4.33 -0.89 13.77
N ALA A 139 4.10 0.36 13.39
CA ALA A 139 3.01 1.17 13.92
C ALA A 139 1.63 0.53 13.67
N TRP A 140 1.45 -0.06 12.48
CA TRP A 140 0.23 -0.78 12.14
C TRP A 140 0.03 -2.03 13.02
N ARG A 141 1.07 -2.84 13.23
CA ARG A 141 1.03 -4.02 14.10
C ARG A 141 0.74 -3.64 15.56
N ASP A 142 1.38 -2.58 16.04
CA ASP A 142 1.17 -2.07 17.40
C ASP A 142 -0.26 -1.59 17.58
N ARG A 143 -0.86 -0.96 16.57
CA ARG A 143 -2.28 -0.60 16.58
C ARG A 143 -3.17 -1.85 16.72
N LEU A 144 -2.95 -2.88 15.90
CA LEU A 144 -3.74 -4.12 15.96
C LEU A 144 -3.66 -4.79 17.32
N LEU A 145 -2.47 -4.81 17.93
CA LEU A 145 -2.25 -5.38 19.26
C LEU A 145 -2.92 -4.56 20.35
N ARG A 146 -2.73 -3.23 20.33
CA ARG A 146 -3.29 -2.31 21.34
C ARG A 146 -4.82 -2.30 21.33
N GLU A 147 -5.43 -2.42 20.17
CA GLU A 147 -6.89 -2.40 20.00
C GLU A 147 -7.52 -3.79 20.06
N ASP A 148 -6.71 -4.84 20.21
CA ASP A 148 -7.11 -6.25 20.16
C ASP A 148 -8.00 -6.60 18.96
N VAL A 149 -7.56 -6.15 17.79
CA VAL A 149 -8.25 -6.37 16.51
C VAL A 149 -7.39 -7.17 15.53
N VAL A 150 -8.06 -7.81 14.57
CA VAL A 150 -7.47 -8.52 13.44
C VAL A 150 -8.10 -8.03 12.13
N VAL A 151 -7.41 -8.26 11.03
CA VAL A 151 -7.93 -7.95 9.69
C VAL A 151 -8.87 -9.04 9.22
N GLU A 152 -10.04 -8.65 8.74
CA GLU A 152 -11.01 -9.51 8.06
C GLU A 152 -11.24 -8.99 6.64
N TYR A 153 -11.42 -9.92 5.69
CA TYR A 153 -11.74 -9.59 4.31
C TYR A 153 -13.14 -10.05 3.92
N ARG A 154 -13.91 -9.13 3.36
CA ARG A 154 -15.30 -9.27 2.93
C ARG A 154 -15.42 -8.92 1.43
N PRO A 155 -15.25 -9.89 0.52
CA PRO A 155 -15.21 -9.63 -0.92
C PRO A 155 -16.52 -9.05 -1.49
N GLU A 156 -17.64 -9.26 -0.80
CA GLU A 156 -18.97 -8.76 -1.15
C GLU A 156 -19.10 -7.24 -1.06
N LEU A 157 -18.26 -6.58 -0.24
CA LEU A 157 -18.27 -5.14 -0.13
C LEU A 157 -17.53 -4.51 -1.30
N ALA A 158 -18.12 -3.48 -1.92
CA ALA A 158 -17.49 -2.77 -3.04
C ALA A 158 -16.42 -1.76 -2.58
N ARG A 159 -16.55 -1.26 -1.35
CA ARG A 159 -15.62 -0.39 -0.62
C ARG A 159 -15.48 -0.96 0.79
N ASP A 160 -14.37 -0.65 1.45
CA ASP A 160 -14.12 -1.10 2.83
C ASP A 160 -14.20 -2.63 2.97
N ALA A 161 -13.73 -3.35 1.95
CA ALA A 161 -13.74 -4.82 1.94
C ALA A 161 -12.76 -5.41 2.96
N PHE A 162 -11.78 -4.64 3.41
CA PHE A 162 -10.96 -4.99 4.56
C PHE A 162 -11.45 -4.23 5.79
N GLY A 163 -11.72 -4.96 6.87
CA GLY A 163 -12.15 -4.40 8.14
C GLY A 163 -11.25 -4.84 9.29
N TYR A 164 -11.24 -4.03 10.36
CA TYR A 164 -10.64 -4.37 11.64
C TYR A 164 -11.72 -4.89 12.57
N VAL A 165 -11.60 -6.13 13.03
CA VAL A 165 -12.61 -6.81 13.86
C VAL A 165 -11.99 -7.31 15.15
N ALA A 166 -12.76 -7.28 16.24
CA ALA A 166 -12.30 -7.77 17.54
C ALA A 166 -11.80 -9.21 17.46
N ARG A 167 -10.66 -9.50 18.07
CA ARG A 167 -10.03 -10.83 18.08
C ARG A 167 -10.92 -11.86 18.77
N ARG A 168 -11.04 -13.06 18.18
CA ARG A 168 -11.68 -14.20 18.84
C ARG A 168 -10.70 -14.85 19.82
N PRO A 169 -11.00 -14.90 21.13
CA PRO A 169 -10.11 -15.49 22.12
C PRO A 169 -9.79 -16.95 21.80
N GLY A 170 -8.50 -17.29 21.73
CA GLY A 170 -8.04 -18.66 21.48
C GLY A 170 -8.20 -19.16 20.03
N ILE A 171 -8.69 -18.34 19.10
CA ILE A 171 -8.85 -18.70 17.68
C ILE A 171 -7.97 -17.81 16.81
N ASP A 172 -8.15 -16.49 16.91
CA ASP A 172 -7.44 -15.53 16.07
C ASP A 172 -6.03 -15.28 16.66
N ILE A 173 -5.06 -16.14 16.33
CA ILE A 173 -3.68 -16.10 16.88
C ILE A 173 -2.74 -15.13 16.14
N GLY A 174 -3.17 -14.59 15.00
CA GLY A 174 -2.35 -13.80 14.08
C GLY A 174 -2.83 -12.37 13.85
N LEU A 175 -2.42 -11.79 12.73
CA LEU A 175 -2.88 -10.45 12.30
C LEU A 175 -4.16 -10.51 11.48
N VAL A 176 -4.55 -11.70 11.03
CA VAL A 176 -5.73 -11.93 10.20
C VAL A 176 -6.70 -12.87 10.88
N ARG A 177 -7.98 -12.65 10.58
CA ARG A 177 -9.03 -13.62 10.84
C ARG A 177 -8.97 -14.71 9.79
N GLU A 178 -8.68 -15.93 10.21
CA GLU A 178 -8.85 -17.08 9.33
C GLU A 178 -10.33 -17.18 8.93
N PRO A 179 -10.64 -17.36 7.63
CA PRO A 179 -12.01 -17.54 7.20
C PRO A 179 -12.58 -18.78 7.89
N ASP A 180 -13.75 -18.64 8.49
CA ASP A 180 -14.47 -19.82 8.99
C ASP A 180 -14.67 -20.76 7.81
N THR A 181 -14.22 -22.00 7.94
CA THR A 181 -14.24 -23.06 6.91
C THR A 181 -15.64 -23.42 6.35
N THR A 182 -16.64 -22.59 6.60
CA THR A 182 -18.05 -22.80 6.26
C THR A 182 -18.45 -22.20 4.91
N ASP A 183 -17.65 -21.33 4.30
CA ASP A 183 -17.87 -20.94 2.89
C ASP A 183 -17.13 -21.89 1.94
N GLY A 184 -17.78 -23.02 1.68
CA GLY A 184 -17.36 -24.01 0.71
C GLY A 184 -17.25 -23.40 -0.70
N ALA A 185 -16.02 -23.26 -1.18
CA ALA A 185 -15.70 -23.50 -2.57
C ALA A 185 -15.00 -24.86 -2.64
N PRO A 186 -15.51 -25.84 -3.42
CA PRO A 186 -14.95 -27.18 -3.44
C PRO A 186 -13.51 -27.15 -3.92
N GLY A 187 -12.62 -27.74 -3.11
CA GLY A 187 -11.23 -27.95 -3.46
C GLY A 187 -11.12 -28.69 -4.79
N VAL A 188 -10.48 -28.05 -5.76
CA VAL A 188 -9.91 -28.75 -6.90
C VAL A 188 -8.60 -29.35 -6.39
N ARG A 189 -8.64 -30.67 -6.18
CA ARG A 189 -7.46 -31.52 -6.05
C ARG A 189 -6.63 -31.52 -7.32
#